data_AF-A0A953YPK5-F1
#
_entry.id   AF-A0A953YPK5-F1
#
_cell.length_a   1.000
_cell.length_b   1.000
_cell.length_c   1.000
_cell.angle_alpha   90.00
_cell.angle_beta   90.00
_cell.angle_gamma   90.00
#
_symmetry.space_group_name_H-M   'P 1'
#
loop_
_entity.id
_entity.type
_entity.pdbx_description
1 polymer ?
#
loop_
_entity_poly.entity_id
_entity_poly.type
_entity_poly.pdbx_seq_one_letter_code
_entity_poly.pdbx_strand_id
1 'polypeptide(L)'
;MSNVPQPPRSGDSLFPDLAEFQPHITEGGGCVTDREITAEQFIAFRTAMMVTGLTCRRAYNADEDVFGTYQQFTVDNAQRLRETQNLIGAYLARYRPGNSSRLFDTYQTELANAEALLVTSVSASRYCQAQRERFYRLAEASPDELERILDLAVERYRDTYELCS
;
A
#
# COMPACT_ATOMS: atom_id res chain seq x y z
N MET A 1 9.58 22.53 -1.95
CA MET A 1 10.50 21.60 -1.25
C MET A 1 9.71 20.34 -1.03
N SER A 2 9.96 19.29 -1.83
CA SER A 2 9.26 18.00 -1.67
C SER A 2 9.75 17.33 -0.40
N ASN A 3 8.85 17.12 0.57
CA ASN A 3 9.09 16.25 1.71
C ASN A 3 9.07 14.82 1.17
N VAL A 4 10.26 14.24 0.96
CA VAL A 4 10.37 12.79 0.75
C VAL A 4 9.97 12.13 2.07
N PRO A 5 9.00 11.19 2.10
CA PRO A 5 8.67 10.42 3.30
C PRO A 5 9.94 9.82 3.87
N GLN A 6 10.26 10.15 5.12
CA GLN A 6 11.44 9.59 5.77
C GLN A 6 11.15 8.13 6.13
N PRO A 7 12.09 7.20 5.86
CA PRO A 7 11.93 5.82 6.29
C PRO A 7 11.80 5.76 7.83
N PRO A 8 11.01 4.80 8.36
CA PRO A 8 10.77 4.67 9.79
C PRO A 8 12.09 4.55 10.55
N ARG A 9 12.14 5.21 11.72
CA ARG A 9 13.33 5.23 12.59
C ARG A 9 13.52 3.84 13.19
N SER A 10 14.67 3.25 12.90
CA SER A 10 15.14 1.98 13.46
C SER A 10 15.20 2.03 14.99
N GLY A 11 14.31 1.29 15.66
CA GLY A 11 14.38 0.97 17.08
C GLY A 11 14.05 -0.51 17.29
N ASP A 12 15.06 -1.28 17.71
CA ASP A 12 14.96 -2.59 18.39
C ASP A 12 14.58 -3.87 17.63
N SER A 13 14.77 -3.93 16.31
CA SER A 13 14.82 -5.22 15.60
C SER A 13 15.96 -5.25 14.58
N LEU A 14 16.74 -6.34 14.56
CA LEU A 14 17.82 -6.60 13.57
C LEU A 14 17.32 -6.66 12.12
N PHE A 15 16.02 -6.49 11.93
CA PHE A 15 15.30 -6.41 10.67
C PHE A 15 14.33 -5.24 10.81
N PRO A 16 14.32 -4.23 9.92
CA PRO A 16 13.23 -3.25 9.92
C PRO A 16 11.90 -4.01 9.84
N ASP A 17 10.89 -3.58 10.61
CA ASP A 17 9.52 -4.00 10.36
C ASP A 17 9.14 -3.43 8.99
N LEU A 18 9.48 -4.15 7.91
CA LEU A 18 9.22 -3.77 6.52
C LEU A 18 7.71 -3.61 6.25
N ALA A 19 6.87 -3.95 7.23
CA ALA A 19 5.46 -3.62 7.30
C ALA A 19 5.15 -2.13 7.45
N GLU A 20 6.08 -1.32 7.96
CA GLU A 20 5.83 0.08 8.37
C GLU A 20 6.09 1.12 7.27
N PHE A 21 6.57 0.69 6.10
CA PHE A 21 6.66 1.61 4.98
C PHE A 21 5.29 1.77 4.32
N GLN A 22 4.62 2.88 4.63
CA GLN A 22 3.39 3.29 3.98
C GLN A 22 3.51 4.75 3.57
N PRO A 23 3.39 5.09 2.28
CA PRO A 23 3.29 6.49 1.91
C PRO A 23 1.94 7.01 2.39
N HIS A 24 2.00 8.07 3.19
CA HIS A 24 0.81 8.69 3.73
C HIS A 24 0.10 9.54 2.66
N ILE A 25 -1.22 9.39 2.47
CA ILE A 25 -2.00 10.31 1.61
C ILE A 25 -1.96 11.75 2.14
N THR A 26 -1.57 11.95 3.41
CA THR A 26 -1.62 13.22 4.16
C THR A 26 -0.55 14.24 3.81
N GLU A 27 0.23 14.05 2.76
CA GLU A 27 1.15 15.08 2.25
C GLU A 27 0.45 16.39 1.79
N GLY A 28 -0.88 16.53 1.99
CA GLY A 28 -1.67 17.75 1.83
C GLY A 28 -2.03 18.50 3.13
N GLY A 29 -1.64 18.01 4.32
CA GLY A 29 -1.81 18.73 5.59
C GLY A 29 -3.26 18.90 6.06
N GLY A 30 -4.15 17.99 5.69
CA GLY A 30 -5.55 18.02 6.08
C GLY A 30 -6.05 16.70 6.68
N CYS A 31 -7.14 16.80 7.42
CA CYS A 31 -7.72 15.67 8.12
C CYS A 31 -8.22 14.56 7.18
N VAL A 32 -8.19 13.32 7.66
CA VAL A 32 -8.72 12.14 6.97
C VAL A 32 -9.89 11.54 7.74
N THR A 33 -10.71 10.79 7.04
CA THR A 33 -11.75 9.92 7.62
C THR A 33 -11.25 8.48 7.69
N ASP A 34 -11.82 7.65 8.56
CA ASP A 34 -11.46 6.22 8.65
C ASP A 34 -11.60 5.53 7.29
N ARG A 35 -12.62 5.90 6.49
CA ARG A 35 -12.82 5.39 5.13
C ARG A 35 -11.66 5.73 4.18
N GLU A 36 -11.07 6.91 4.31
CA GLU A 36 -9.92 7.34 3.50
C GLU A 36 -8.66 6.60 3.92
N ILE A 37 -8.47 6.36 5.22
CA ILE A 37 -7.39 5.50 5.73
C ILE A 37 -7.56 4.09 5.18
N THR A 38 -8.76 3.48 5.27
CA THR A 38 -9.03 2.15 4.69
C THR A 38 -8.67 2.07 3.20
N ALA A 39 -9.08 3.08 2.43
CA ALA A 39 -8.80 3.17 0.99
C ALA A 39 -7.29 3.25 0.70
N GLU A 40 -6.58 4.05 1.46
CA GLU A 40 -5.12 4.15 1.38
C GLU A 40 -4.43 2.82 1.70
N GLN A 41 -4.81 2.17 2.80
CA GLN A 41 -4.28 0.86 3.19
C GLN A 41 -4.51 -0.18 2.09
N PHE A 42 -5.71 -0.18 1.50
CA PHE A 42 -6.05 -1.09 0.41
C PHE A 42 -5.18 -0.89 -0.83
N ILE A 43 -4.91 0.36 -1.20
CA ILE A 43 -3.98 0.68 -2.29
C ILE A 43 -2.53 0.32 -1.94
N ALA A 44 -2.08 0.58 -0.72
CA ALA A 44 -0.75 0.22 -0.27
C ALA A 44 -0.52 -1.30 -0.37
N PHE A 45 -1.49 -2.10 0.09
CA PHE A 45 -1.46 -3.56 -0.06
C PHE A 45 -1.44 -3.99 -1.53
N ARG A 46 -2.31 -3.42 -2.36
CA ARG A 46 -2.33 -3.73 -3.80
C ARG A 46 -1.00 -3.40 -4.49
N THR A 47 -0.35 -2.29 -4.12
CA THR A 47 0.96 -1.91 -4.65
C THR A 47 2.07 -2.84 -4.16
N ALA A 48 2.09 -3.18 -2.86
CA ALA A 48 3.04 -4.15 -2.32
C ALA A 48 2.89 -5.53 -3.00
N MET A 49 1.65 -5.98 -3.27
CA MET A 49 1.40 -7.20 -4.03
C MET A 49 1.94 -7.12 -5.45
N MET A 50 1.74 -5.99 -6.14
CA MET A 50 2.28 -5.77 -7.48
C MET A 50 3.82 -5.88 -7.50
N VAL A 51 4.49 -5.16 -6.60
CA VAL A 51 5.96 -5.16 -6.52
C VAL A 51 6.49 -6.53 -6.11
N THR A 52 5.81 -7.22 -5.20
CA THR A 52 6.10 -8.61 -4.84
C THR A 52 5.98 -9.56 -6.04
N GLY A 53 4.90 -9.46 -6.82
CA GLY A 53 4.72 -10.27 -8.04
C GLY A 53 5.82 -10.07 -9.07
N LEU A 54 6.30 -8.83 -9.24
CA LEU A 54 7.39 -8.50 -10.16
C LEU A 54 8.77 -8.94 -9.64
N THR A 55 9.00 -8.85 -8.33
CA THR A 55 10.33 -9.00 -7.72
C THR A 55 10.58 -10.44 -7.25
N CYS A 56 9.57 -11.11 -6.70
CA CYS A 56 9.76 -12.29 -5.85
C CYS A 56 9.55 -13.63 -6.54
N ARG A 57 9.27 -13.64 -7.86
CA ARG A 57 9.07 -14.88 -8.64
C ARG A 57 10.18 -15.93 -8.41
N ARG A 58 11.45 -15.51 -8.41
CA ARG A 58 12.58 -16.45 -8.18
C ARG A 58 12.68 -16.94 -6.74
N ALA A 59 12.20 -16.16 -5.78
CA ALA A 59 12.34 -16.45 -4.35
C ALA A 59 11.18 -17.31 -3.81
N TYR A 60 9.97 -17.20 -4.37
CA TYR A 60 8.81 -17.93 -3.88
C TYR A 60 8.72 -19.35 -4.41
N ASN A 61 8.99 -19.52 -5.70
CA ASN A 61 9.34 -20.75 -6.43
C ASN A 61 9.26 -20.40 -7.92
N ALA A 62 10.15 -20.93 -8.77
CA ALA A 62 10.17 -20.57 -10.19
C ALA A 62 8.91 -20.99 -10.96
N ASP A 63 8.19 -22.01 -10.46
CA ASP A 63 6.97 -22.56 -11.08
C ASP A 63 5.69 -21.88 -10.60
N GLU A 64 5.76 -20.98 -9.61
CA GLU A 64 4.61 -20.23 -9.13
C GLU A 64 4.40 -18.94 -9.95
N ASP A 65 3.17 -18.74 -10.45
CA ASP A 65 2.80 -17.51 -11.14
C ASP A 65 2.44 -16.38 -10.16
N VAL A 66 3.45 -15.90 -9.43
CA VAL A 66 3.29 -14.86 -8.40
C VAL A 66 2.69 -13.57 -8.98
N PHE A 67 3.03 -13.22 -10.22
CA PHE A 67 2.45 -12.04 -10.86
C PHE A 67 0.99 -12.29 -11.28
N GLY A 68 0.68 -13.48 -11.80
CA GLY A 68 -0.70 -13.90 -12.08
C GLY A 68 -1.58 -13.88 -10.83
N THR A 69 -1.08 -14.28 -9.67
CA THR A 69 -1.80 -14.17 -8.39
C THR A 69 -2.19 -12.73 -8.07
N TYR A 70 -1.27 -11.77 -8.25
CA TYR A 70 -1.58 -10.34 -8.10
C TYR A 70 -2.61 -9.86 -9.14
N GLN A 71 -2.50 -10.32 -10.40
CA GLN A 71 -3.47 -9.96 -11.44
C GLN A 71 -4.87 -10.45 -11.07
N GLN A 72 -4.99 -11.67 -10.56
CA GLN A 72 -6.26 -12.24 -10.12
C GLN A 72 -6.85 -11.42 -8.96
N PHE A 73 -6.05 -11.08 -7.95
CA PHE A 73 -6.46 -10.20 -6.85
C PHE A 73 -7.02 -8.86 -7.37
N THR A 74 -6.39 -8.28 -8.40
CA THR A 74 -6.85 -7.02 -9.01
C THR A 74 -8.19 -7.18 -9.74
N VAL A 75 -8.40 -8.31 -10.43
CA VAL A 75 -9.67 -8.65 -11.10
C VAL A 75 -10.78 -8.82 -10.07
N ASP A 76 -10.54 -9.62 -9.04
CA ASP A 76 -11.54 -9.95 -8.01
C ASP A 76 -11.98 -8.70 -7.23
N ASN A 77 -11.07 -7.73 -7.08
CA ASN A 77 -11.32 -6.49 -6.36
C ASN A 77 -11.53 -5.26 -7.26
N ALA A 78 -11.79 -5.44 -8.56
CA ALA A 78 -11.83 -4.34 -9.53
C ALA A 78 -12.84 -3.23 -9.18
N GLN A 79 -13.99 -3.58 -8.59
CA GLN A 79 -14.97 -2.59 -8.14
C GLN A 79 -14.42 -1.76 -6.97
N ARG A 80 -13.92 -2.41 -5.91
CA ARG A 80 -13.35 -1.75 -4.75
C ARG A 80 -12.18 -0.84 -5.13
N LEU A 81 -11.36 -1.26 -6.10
CA LEU A 81 -10.25 -0.45 -6.63
C LEU A 81 -10.76 0.84 -7.29
N ARG A 82 -11.84 0.79 -8.08
CA ARG A 82 -12.43 2.00 -8.68
C ARG A 82 -13.00 2.95 -7.64
N GLU A 83 -13.70 2.41 -6.63
CA GLU A 83 -14.24 3.21 -5.53
C GLU A 83 -13.12 3.88 -4.73
N THR A 84 -12.04 3.14 -4.49
CA THR A 84 -10.85 3.62 -3.78
C THR A 84 -10.12 4.70 -4.57
N GLN A 85 -9.97 4.53 -5.89
CA GLN A 85 -9.42 5.55 -6.79
C GLN A 85 -10.20 6.85 -6.70
N ASN A 86 -11.53 6.77 -6.75
CA ASN A 86 -12.38 7.95 -6.64
C ASN A 86 -12.24 8.62 -5.27
N LEU A 87 -12.20 7.83 -4.20
CA LEU A 87 -12.09 8.36 -2.83
C LEU A 87 -10.76 9.07 -2.60
N ILE A 88 -9.63 8.45 -2.93
CA ILE A 88 -8.30 9.05 -2.78
C ILE A 88 -8.15 10.24 -3.73
N GLY A 89 -8.60 10.14 -4.98
CA GLY A 89 -8.57 11.27 -5.91
C GLY A 89 -9.37 12.47 -5.44
N ALA A 90 -10.54 12.23 -4.82
CA ALA A 90 -11.36 13.28 -4.20
C ALA A 90 -10.65 13.87 -2.98
N TYR A 91 -10.09 13.05 -2.10
CA TYR A 91 -9.26 13.47 -0.96
C TYR A 91 -8.16 14.43 -1.42
N LEU A 92 -7.33 14.00 -2.37
CA LEU A 92 -6.18 14.77 -2.85
C LEU A 92 -6.63 16.11 -3.46
N ALA A 93 -7.75 16.13 -4.17
CA ALA A 93 -8.31 17.34 -4.77
C ALA A 93 -8.84 18.35 -3.75
N ARG A 94 -9.08 17.95 -2.49
CA ARG A 94 -9.41 18.90 -1.40
C ARG A 94 -8.25 19.84 -1.07
N TYR A 95 -7.02 19.36 -1.24
CA TYR A 95 -5.80 20.04 -0.76
C TYR A 95 -4.82 20.41 -1.86
N ARG A 96 -4.93 19.79 -3.04
CA ARG A 96 -4.06 20.01 -4.19
C ARG A 96 -4.88 20.48 -5.41
N PRO A 97 -4.48 21.54 -6.12
CA PRO A 97 -5.15 21.93 -7.35
C PRO A 97 -4.94 20.87 -8.43
N GLY A 98 -6.00 20.49 -9.15
CA GLY A 98 -5.89 19.58 -10.28
C GLY A 98 -7.09 18.66 -10.46
N ASN A 99 -6.99 17.77 -11.45
CA ASN A 99 -7.98 16.74 -11.70
C ASN A 99 -7.75 15.55 -10.75
N SER A 100 -8.81 15.09 -10.06
CA SER A 100 -8.76 13.98 -9.10
C SER A 100 -8.15 12.69 -9.64
N SER A 101 -8.44 12.31 -10.89
CA SER A 101 -7.85 11.11 -11.49
C SER A 101 -6.35 11.26 -11.67
N ARG A 102 -5.90 12.41 -12.19
CA ARG A 102 -4.46 12.68 -12.38
C ARG A 102 -3.71 12.73 -11.03
N LEU A 103 -4.34 13.30 -10.01
CA LEU A 103 -3.78 13.33 -8.65
C LEU A 103 -3.62 11.91 -8.10
N PHE A 104 -4.63 11.06 -8.29
CA PHE A 104 -4.54 9.64 -7.92
C PHE A 104 -3.44 8.90 -8.70
N ASP A 105 -3.35 9.09 -10.02
CA ASP A 105 -2.32 8.43 -10.84
C ASP A 105 -0.90 8.83 -10.39
N THR A 106 -0.73 10.10 -10.02
CA THR A 106 0.52 10.61 -9.45
C THR A 106 0.82 9.92 -8.11
N TYR A 107 -0.16 9.88 -7.21
CA TYR A 107 -0.05 9.21 -5.92
C TYR A 107 0.31 7.71 -6.07
N GLN A 108 -0.35 7.00 -6.99
CA GLN A 108 -0.02 5.59 -7.30
C GLN A 108 1.41 5.42 -7.78
N THR A 109 1.89 6.33 -8.63
CA THR A 109 3.26 6.32 -9.13
C THR A 109 4.27 6.56 -8.02
N GLU A 110 3.99 7.53 -7.13
CA GLU A 110 4.82 7.83 -5.96
C GLU A 110 4.90 6.63 -5.03
N LEU A 111 3.76 6.00 -4.70
CA LEU A 111 3.70 4.80 -3.88
C LEU A 111 4.43 3.59 -4.51
N ALA A 112 4.29 3.37 -5.81
CA ALA A 112 5.03 2.29 -6.49
C ALA A 112 6.54 2.52 -6.50
N ASN A 113 6.98 3.76 -6.71
CA ASN A 113 8.40 4.12 -6.64
C ASN A 113 8.95 3.95 -5.22
N ALA A 114 8.18 4.38 -4.23
CA ALA A 114 8.46 4.26 -2.82
C ALA A 114 8.67 2.77 -2.43
N GLU A 115 7.76 1.89 -2.85
CA GLU A 115 7.87 0.45 -2.60
C GLU A 115 9.07 -0.18 -3.36
N ALA A 116 9.34 0.25 -4.59
CA ALA A 116 10.53 -0.20 -5.33
C ALA A 116 11.84 0.24 -4.65
N LEU A 117 11.88 1.46 -4.09
CA LEU A 117 13.02 1.92 -3.28
C LEU A 117 13.18 1.05 -2.04
N LEU A 118 12.09 0.64 -1.39
CA LEU A 118 12.15 -0.30 -0.27
C LEU A 118 12.85 -1.61 -0.67
N VAL A 119 12.46 -2.23 -1.79
CA VAL A 119 13.11 -3.44 -2.33
C VAL A 119 14.63 -3.25 -2.45
N THR A 120 15.06 -2.12 -3.03
CA THR A 120 16.49 -1.85 -3.22
C THR A 120 17.22 -1.59 -1.90
N SER A 121 16.57 -0.94 -0.94
CA SER A 121 17.16 -0.60 0.36
C SER A 121 17.48 -1.83 1.23
N VAL A 122 16.68 -2.90 1.13
CA VAL A 122 16.83 -4.11 1.96
C VAL A 122 17.27 -5.35 1.20
N SER A 123 17.49 -5.23 -0.10
CA SER A 123 17.66 -6.33 -1.08
C SER A 123 16.39 -7.11 -1.38
N ALA A 124 16.28 -7.59 -2.63
CA ALA A 124 15.15 -8.39 -3.09
C ALA A 124 14.92 -9.65 -2.24
N SER A 125 15.97 -10.36 -1.82
CA SER A 125 15.80 -11.59 -1.02
C SER A 125 15.13 -11.34 0.32
N ARG A 126 15.52 -10.27 1.04
CA ARG A 126 14.92 -9.95 2.34
C ARG A 126 13.52 -9.39 2.20
N TYR A 127 13.31 -8.54 1.19
CA TYR A 127 11.98 -8.02 0.86
C TYR A 127 11.00 -9.18 0.60
N CYS A 128 11.37 -10.13 -0.25
CA CYS A 128 10.53 -11.29 -0.56
C CYS A 128 10.28 -12.15 0.67
N GLN A 129 11.30 -12.43 1.49
CA GLN A 129 11.09 -13.19 2.73
C GLN A 129 10.06 -12.51 3.64
N ALA A 130 10.12 -11.19 3.79
CA ALA A 130 9.21 -10.43 4.64
C ALA A 130 7.78 -10.33 4.06
N GLN A 131 7.64 -10.27 2.73
CA GLN A 131 6.33 -10.10 2.09
C GLN A 131 5.58 -11.41 1.88
N ARG A 132 6.23 -12.58 1.99
CA ARG A 132 5.64 -13.87 1.57
C ARG A 132 4.30 -14.16 2.22
N GLU A 133 4.25 -14.13 3.56
CA GLU A 133 3.02 -14.44 4.30
C GLU A 133 1.90 -13.45 3.98
N ARG A 134 2.22 -12.15 3.98
CA ARG A 134 1.27 -11.08 3.65
C ARG A 134 0.71 -11.25 2.23
N PHE A 135 1.57 -11.57 1.27
CA PHE A 135 1.19 -11.72 -0.13
C PHE A 135 0.13 -12.81 -0.32
N TYR A 136 0.38 -14.03 0.16
CA TYR A 136 -0.58 -15.13 0.02
C TYR A 136 -1.83 -14.91 0.86
N ARG A 137 -1.69 -14.35 2.08
CA ARG A 137 -2.85 -14.02 2.91
C ARG A 137 -3.79 -13.03 2.21
N LEU A 138 -3.26 -11.99 1.57
CA LEU A 138 -4.07 -11.03 0.80
C LEU A 138 -4.67 -11.66 -0.46
N ALA A 139 -3.89 -12.51 -1.15
CA ALA A 139 -4.35 -13.18 -2.37
C ALA A 139 -5.49 -14.18 -2.11
N GLU A 140 -5.49 -14.82 -0.95
CA GLU A 140 -6.46 -15.86 -0.57
C GLU A 140 -7.60 -15.32 0.31
N ALA A 141 -7.53 -14.05 0.72
CA ALA A 141 -8.52 -13.44 1.58
C ALA A 141 -9.92 -13.43 0.95
N SER A 142 -10.89 -14.00 1.66
CA SER A 142 -12.31 -13.73 1.39
C SER A 142 -12.63 -12.24 1.56
N PRO A 143 -13.74 -11.72 1.00
CA PRO A 143 -14.13 -10.32 1.20
C PRO A 143 -14.19 -9.89 2.67
N ASP A 144 -14.75 -10.73 3.55
CA ASP A 144 -14.84 -10.47 4.99
C ASP A 144 -13.48 -10.55 5.70
N GLU A 145 -12.56 -11.38 5.21
CA GLU A 145 -11.19 -11.42 5.71
C GLU A 145 -10.39 -10.20 5.28
N LEU A 146 -10.52 -9.79 4.02
CA LEU A 146 -9.88 -8.59 3.51
C LEU A 146 -10.35 -7.35 4.30
N GLU A 147 -11.63 -7.27 4.63
CA GLU A 147 -12.14 -6.19 5.48
C GLU A 147 -11.50 -6.20 6.86
N ARG A 148 -11.46 -7.36 7.53
CA ARG A 148 -10.78 -7.49 8.83
C ARG A 148 -9.30 -7.12 8.77
N ILE A 149 -8.60 -7.47 7.69
CA ILE A 149 -7.19 -7.09 7.48
C ILE A 149 -7.07 -5.57 7.37
N LEU A 150 -7.98 -4.92 6.66
CA LEU A 150 -7.99 -3.48 6.48
C LEU A 150 -8.37 -2.74 7.77
N ASP A 151 -9.34 -3.24 8.53
CA ASP A 151 -9.72 -2.68 9.83
C ASP A 151 -8.55 -2.70 10.81
N LEU A 152 -7.85 -3.84 10.91
CA LEU A 152 -6.64 -3.96 11.73
C LEU A 152 -5.53 -3.00 11.27
N ALA A 153 -5.41 -2.78 9.96
CA ALA A 153 -4.46 -1.81 9.43
C ALA A 153 -4.86 -0.38 9.81
N VAL A 154 -6.14 -0.02 9.67
CA VAL A 154 -6.67 1.28 10.11
C VAL A 154 -6.41 1.49 11.59
N GLU A 155 -6.74 0.53 12.44
CA GLU A 155 -6.49 0.61 13.89
C GLU A 155 -5.01 0.85 14.20
N ARG A 156 -4.09 0.15 13.51
CA ARG A 156 -2.65 0.31 13.70
C ARG A 156 -2.16 1.70 13.29
N TYR A 157 -2.70 2.27 12.21
CA TYR A 157 -2.18 3.51 11.65
C TYR A 157 -3.00 4.75 12.01
N ARG A 158 -4.16 4.59 12.64
CA ARG A 158 -5.09 5.69 12.93
C ARG A 158 -4.44 6.87 13.63
N ASP A 159 -3.59 6.59 14.61
CA ASP A 159 -2.90 7.59 15.42
C ASP A 159 -1.81 8.36 14.66
N THR A 160 -1.46 7.92 13.45
CA THR A 160 -0.55 8.64 12.54
C THR A 160 -1.25 9.71 11.72
N TYR A 161 -2.60 9.75 11.77
CA TYR A 161 -3.42 10.67 11.01
C TYR A 161 -4.11 11.71 11.89
N GLU A 162 -4.31 12.91 11.32
CA GLU A 162 -5.26 13.88 11.86
C GLU A 162 -6.67 13.49 11.40
N LEU A 163 -7.57 13.17 12.33
CA LEU A 163 -8.93 12.75 12.00
C LEU A 163 -9.85 13.97 11.80
N CYS A 164 -10.75 13.89 10.82
CA CYS A 164 -11.77 14.92 10.63
C CYS A 164 -12.78 14.88 11.79
N SER A 165 -13.03 16.03 12.39
CA SER A 165 -14.05 16.25 13.43
C SER A 165 -15.47 16.11 12.92
#